data_AF-A0AA43ZAM9-F1
#
_entry.id   AF-A0AA43ZAM9-F1
#
_cell.length_a   1.000
_cell.length_b   1.000
_cell.length_c   1.000
_cell.angle_alpha   90.00
_cell.angle_beta   90.00
_cell.angle_gamma   90.00
#
_symmetry.space_group_name_H-M   'P 1'
#
loop_
_entity.id
_entity.type
_entity.pdbx_description
1 polymer ?
#
loop_
_entity_poly.entity_id
_entity_poly.type
_entity_poly.pdbx_seq_one_letter_code
_entity_poly.pdbx_strand_id
1 'polypeptide(L)'
;MRPLSLTVLLLACAGALPAVAGEWPGGAREAFIRDCMVGAMARHKEGPARRYCECSADRVAAEFSSAELRQLQGADQVPAPMQERLLATSSNCLSLLNPAQ
;
A
#
# COMPACT_ATOMS: atom_id res chain seq x y z
N MET A 1 -22.12 -46.42 -10.06
CA MET A 1 -20.97 -46.18 -9.17
C MET A 1 -20.05 -45.17 -9.84
N ARG A 2 -20.07 -43.90 -9.44
CA ARG A 2 -19.22 -42.84 -10.04
C ARG A 2 -17.96 -42.75 -9.19
N PRO A 3 -16.76 -43.03 -9.72
CA PRO A 3 -15.54 -42.96 -8.93
C PRO A 3 -15.23 -41.52 -8.55
N LEU A 4 -15.15 -41.30 -7.23
CA LEU A 4 -14.56 -40.15 -6.57
C LEU A 4 -13.19 -39.86 -7.21
N SER A 5 -13.04 -38.74 -7.91
CA SER A 5 -11.72 -38.22 -8.26
C SER A 5 -11.41 -37.07 -7.31
N LEU A 6 -10.75 -37.42 -6.20
CA LEU A 6 -10.07 -36.46 -5.33
C LEU A 6 -9.00 -35.77 -6.18
N THR A 7 -9.27 -34.56 -6.63
CA THR A 7 -8.23 -33.70 -7.18
C THR A 7 -7.54 -33.06 -5.99
N VAL A 8 -6.40 -33.63 -5.61
CA VAL A 8 -5.45 -33.04 -4.68
C VAL A 8 -4.97 -31.73 -5.30
N LEU A 9 -5.50 -30.59 -4.82
CA LEU A 9 -4.98 -29.27 -5.13
C LEU A 9 -3.80 -29.00 -4.19
N LEU A 10 -2.64 -29.53 -4.55
CA LEU A 10 -1.35 -29.03 -4.09
C LEU A 10 -0.98 -27.84 -4.99
N LEU A 11 -1.06 -26.61 -4.48
CA LEU A 11 -0.34 -25.39 -4.91
C LEU A 11 -1.01 -24.19 -4.20
N ALA A 12 -0.34 -23.27 -3.50
CA ALA A 12 1.06 -23.00 -3.31
C ALA A 12 1.22 -22.35 -1.92
N CYS A 13 2.27 -22.70 -1.20
CA CYS A 13 2.77 -21.84 -0.14
C CYS A 13 3.26 -20.55 -0.80
N ALA A 14 2.38 -19.56 -0.93
CA ALA A 14 2.80 -18.18 -1.06
C ALA A 14 3.69 -17.92 0.16
N GLY A 15 4.99 -17.77 -0.09
CA GLY A 15 5.96 -17.52 0.96
C GLY A 15 5.44 -16.37 1.82
N ALA A 16 5.25 -16.64 3.10
CA ALA A 16 5.24 -15.61 4.12
C ALA A 16 6.65 -15.02 4.11
N LEU A 17 6.93 -14.13 3.16
CA LEU A 17 8.08 -13.26 3.24
C LEU A 17 7.88 -12.53 4.57
N PRO A 18 8.80 -12.65 5.54
CA PRO A 18 8.73 -11.82 6.72
C PRO A 18 8.63 -10.39 6.19
N ALA A 19 7.59 -9.67 6.61
CA ALA A 19 7.42 -8.26 6.30
C ALA A 19 8.58 -7.53 7.01
N VAL A 20 9.75 -7.58 6.37
CA VAL A 20 10.82 -6.64 6.65
C VAL A 20 10.26 -5.31 6.20
N ALA A 21 10.03 -4.43 7.16
CA ALA A 21 9.66 -3.05 6.88
C ALA A 21 10.61 -2.54 5.80
N GLY A 22 10.05 -2.16 4.66
CA GLY A 22 10.80 -1.66 3.53
C GLY A 22 11.32 -0.27 3.84
N GLU A 23 12.57 -0.04 3.47
CA GLU A 23 13.12 1.30 3.45
C GLU A 23 12.72 1.96 2.12
N TRP A 24 12.12 3.15 2.19
CA TRP A 24 11.85 3.93 0.99
C TRP A 24 13.15 4.24 0.25
N PRO A 25 13.24 3.98 -1.07
CA PRO A 25 14.37 4.43 -1.86
C PRO A 25 14.42 5.97 -1.90
N GLY A 26 15.62 6.51 -2.11
CA GLY A 26 15.87 7.96 -1.98
C GLY A 26 14.87 8.82 -2.76
N GLY A 27 14.16 9.70 -2.05
CA GLY A 27 13.17 10.62 -2.62
C GLY A 27 11.82 9.99 -2.99
N ALA A 28 11.67 8.67 -2.92
CA ALA A 28 10.43 7.98 -3.30
C ALA A 28 9.32 8.20 -2.26
N ARG A 29 9.68 8.30 -0.97
CA ARG A 29 8.72 8.66 0.08
C ARG A 29 8.09 10.03 -0.19
N GLU A 30 8.93 11.02 -0.50
CA GLU A 30 8.48 12.37 -0.79
C GLU A 30 7.66 12.41 -2.08
N ALA A 31 8.03 11.63 -3.10
CA ALA A 31 7.24 11.50 -4.33
C ALA A 31 5.86 10.92 -4.06
N PHE A 32 5.79 9.81 -3.32
CA PHE A 32 4.53 9.21 -2.90
C PHE A 32 3.65 10.20 -2.14
N ILE A 33 4.21 10.96 -1.19
CA ILE A 33 3.46 11.97 -0.43
C ILE A 33 2.94 13.07 -1.35
N ARG A 34 3.74 13.56 -2.31
CA ARG A 34 3.30 14.57 -3.28
C ARG A 34 2.12 14.08 -4.11
N ASP A 35 2.20 12.86 -4.65
CA ASP A 35 1.15 12.29 -5.50
C ASP A 35 -0.12 12.02 -4.70
N CYS A 36 0.02 11.49 -3.48
CA CYS A 36 -1.09 11.35 -2.54
C CYS A 36 -1.77 12.69 -2.24
N MET A 37 -0.98 13.75 -2.03
CA MET A 37 -1.49 15.09 -1.73
C MET A 37 -2.32 15.66 -2.88
N VAL A 38 -1.93 15.45 -4.14
CA VAL A 38 -2.72 15.86 -5.31
C VAL A 38 -4.15 15.31 -5.24
N GLY A 39 -4.29 14.02 -4.90
CA GLY A 39 -5.60 13.38 -4.74
C GLY A 39 -6.35 13.83 -3.48
N ALA A 40 -5.67 13.86 -2.33
CA ALA A 40 -6.29 14.18 -1.04
C ALA A 40 -6.77 15.64 -0.97
N MET A 41 -6.01 16.58 -1.54
CA MET A 41 -6.37 18.01 -1.54
C MET A 41 -7.56 18.33 -2.45
N ALA A 42 -7.97 17.43 -3.35
CA ALA A 42 -9.20 17.60 -4.13
C ALA A 42 -10.46 17.65 -3.23
N ARG A 43 -10.39 17.09 -2.02
CA ARG A 43 -11.54 16.95 -1.11
C ARG A 43 -11.27 17.41 0.33
N HIS A 44 -10.00 17.59 0.70
CA HIS A 44 -9.59 17.89 2.07
C HIS A 44 -8.65 19.09 2.13
N LYS A 45 -8.55 19.71 3.31
CA LYS A 45 -7.60 20.81 3.55
C LYS A 45 -6.16 20.27 3.56
N GLU A 46 -5.21 21.12 3.22
CA GLU A 46 -3.78 20.77 3.12
C GLU A 46 -3.23 20.11 4.40
N GLY A 47 -3.51 20.67 5.58
CA GLY A 47 -3.03 20.12 6.85
C GLY A 47 -3.48 18.67 7.12
N PRO A 48 -4.80 18.38 7.15
CA PRO A 48 -5.34 17.02 7.22
C PRO A 48 -4.85 16.09 6.10
N ALA A 49 -4.83 16.56 4.85
CA ALA A 49 -4.33 15.80 3.71
C ALA A 49 -2.86 15.39 3.90
N ARG A 50 -2.02 16.32 4.38
CA ARG A 50 -0.60 16.08 4.63
C ARG A 50 -0.38 15.02 5.69
N ARG A 51 -1.09 15.12 6.83
CA ARG A 51 -1.03 14.10 7.89
C ARG A 51 -1.48 12.73 7.40
N TYR A 52 -2.54 12.67 6.61
CA TYR A 52 -2.99 11.43 5.98
C TYR A 52 -1.90 10.83 5.10
N CYS A 53 -1.35 11.61 4.17
CA CYS A 53 -0.34 11.10 3.22
C CYS A 53 0.99 10.71 3.89
N GLU A 54 1.44 11.45 4.91
CA GLU A 54 2.61 11.06 5.73
C GLU A 54 2.35 9.74 6.46
N CYS A 55 1.19 9.60 7.12
CA CYS A 55 0.79 8.35 7.76
C CYS A 55 0.72 7.18 6.77
N SER A 56 0.13 7.39 5.59
CA SER A 56 0.07 6.36 4.56
C SER A 56 1.46 5.94 4.10
N ALA A 57 2.39 6.89 3.91
CA ALA A 57 3.77 6.58 3.53
C ALA A 57 4.50 5.73 4.59
N ASP A 58 4.29 6.04 5.87
CA ASP A 58 4.92 5.31 6.96
C ASP A 58 4.32 3.89 7.10
N ARG A 59 3.00 3.76 6.93
CA ARG A 59 2.32 2.45 6.92
C ARG A 59 2.74 1.59 5.74
N VAL A 60 2.91 2.20 4.56
CA VAL A 60 3.39 1.50 3.37
C VAL A 60 4.83 1.03 3.56
N ALA A 61 5.72 1.83 4.15
CA ALA A 61 7.05 1.34 4.53
C ALA A 61 7.00 0.17 5.53
N ALA A 62 6.09 0.19 6.50
CA ALA A 62 5.99 -0.88 7.48
C ALA A 62 5.51 -2.23 6.89
N GLU A 63 4.64 -2.20 5.87
CA GLU A 63 3.92 -3.38 5.36
C GLU A 63 4.44 -3.89 4.00
N PHE A 64 5.25 -3.10 3.30
CA PHE A 64 5.78 -3.43 1.98
C PHE A 64 7.30 -3.59 2.07
N SER A 65 7.83 -4.56 1.33
CA SER A 65 9.27 -4.78 1.21
C SER A 65 9.95 -3.67 0.40
N SER A 66 11.25 -3.46 0.61
CA SER A 66 12.03 -2.50 -0.19
C SER A 66 12.02 -2.81 -1.70
N ALA A 67 11.76 -4.06 -2.10
CA ALA A 67 11.58 -4.41 -3.52
C ALA A 67 10.26 -3.87 -4.07
N GLU A 68 9.16 -4.04 -3.32
CA GLU A 68 7.86 -3.49 -3.69
C GLU A 68 7.88 -1.96 -3.68
N LEU A 69 8.51 -1.32 -2.69
CA LEU A 69 8.64 0.14 -2.64
C LEU A 69 9.42 0.70 -3.84
N ARG A 70 10.46 -0.01 -4.30
CA ARG A 70 11.18 0.33 -5.55
C ARG A 70 10.29 0.17 -6.77
N GLN A 71 9.40 -0.81 -6.78
CA GLN A 71 8.44 -0.99 -7.87
C GLN A 71 7.41 0.15 -7.91
N LEU A 72 7.04 0.75 -6.77
CA LEU A 72 6.18 1.93 -6.75
C LEU A 72 6.87 3.17 -7.33
N GLN A 73 8.19 3.25 -7.20
CA GLN A 73 8.97 4.37 -7.71
C GLN A 73 9.04 4.33 -9.25
N GLY A 74 8.28 5.21 -9.90
CA GLY A 74 8.31 5.36 -11.37
C GLY A 74 7.54 4.29 -12.13
N ALA A 75 6.63 3.55 -11.47
CA ALA A 75 5.71 2.66 -12.16
C ALA A 75 4.60 3.46 -12.84
N ASP A 76 4.50 3.30 -14.17
CA ASP A 76 3.33 3.75 -14.93
C ASP A 76 2.06 2.97 -14.55
N GLN A 77 2.25 1.72 -14.09
CA GLN A 77 1.17 0.84 -13.64
C GLN A 77 1.61 0.02 -12.42
N VAL A 78 0.86 0.13 -11.34
CA VAL A 78 1.01 -0.72 -10.16
C VAL A 78 0.14 -1.96 -10.36
N PRO A 79 0.64 -3.19 -10.13
CA PRO A 79 -0.17 -4.39 -10.25
C PRO A 79 -1.43 -4.30 -9.36
N ALA A 80 -2.58 -4.71 -9.87
CA ALA A 80 -3.86 -4.67 -9.14
C ALA A 80 -3.79 -5.17 -7.68
N PRO A 81 -3.19 -6.34 -7.37
CA PRO A 81 -3.11 -6.80 -5.97
C PRO A 81 -2.24 -5.91 -5.08
N MET A 82 -1.22 -5.26 -5.65
CA MET A 82 -0.39 -4.30 -4.94
C MET A 82 -1.17 -2.99 -4.70
N GLN A 83 -1.95 -2.55 -5.68
CA GLN A 83 -2.80 -1.36 -5.57
C GLN A 83 -3.89 -1.55 -4.50
N GLU A 84 -4.54 -2.71 -4.45
CA GLU A 84 -5.50 -3.06 -3.40
C GLU A 84 -4.88 -3.01 -2.01
N ARG A 85 -3.67 -3.56 -1.84
CA ARG A 85 -2.94 -3.47 -0.58
C ARG A 85 -2.59 -2.03 -0.22
N LEU A 86 -2.17 -1.19 -1.16
CA LEU A 86 -1.87 0.22 -0.89
C LEU A 86 -3.10 0.96 -0.35
N LEU A 87 -4.26 0.72 -0.96
CA LEU A 87 -5.54 1.29 -0.52
C LEU A 87 -5.90 0.79 0.88
N ALA A 88 -5.80 -0.52 1.12
CA ALA A 88 -6.07 -1.12 2.42
C ALA A 88 -5.14 -0.56 3.51
N THR A 89 -3.83 -0.51 3.26
CA THR A 89 -2.82 0.04 4.16
C THR A 89 -3.09 1.51 4.46
N SER A 90 -3.39 2.32 3.44
CA SER A 90 -3.68 3.76 3.59
C SER A 90 -4.99 4.02 4.34
N SER A 91 -5.97 3.11 4.28
CA SER A 91 -7.26 3.25 4.96
C SER A 91 -7.13 3.39 6.48
N ASN A 92 -6.06 2.83 7.06
CA ASN A 92 -5.72 2.96 8.49
C ASN A 92 -5.47 4.42 8.93
N CYS A 93 -5.26 5.33 7.99
CA CYS A 93 -4.97 6.73 8.24
C CYS A 93 -6.18 7.66 7.99
N LEU A 94 -7.33 7.14 7.54
CA LEU A 94 -8.47 7.96 7.10
C LEU A 94 -9.02 8.91 8.16
N SER A 95 -8.90 8.56 9.45
CA SER A 95 -9.31 9.43 10.55
C SER A 95 -8.56 10.77 10.58
N LEU A 96 -7.37 10.85 9.96
CA LEU A 96 -6.56 12.06 9.88
C LEU A 96 -7.08 13.08 8.86
N LEU A 97 -7.94 12.67 7.92
CA LEU A 97 -8.54 13.55 6.93
C LEU A 97 -9.66 14.42 7.52
N ASN A 98 -10.34 13.90 8.54
CA ASN A 98 -11.43 14.57 9.27
C ASN A 98 -11.25 14.32 10.78
N PRO A 99 -10.22 14.89 11.42
CA PRO A 99 -10.12 14.81 12.87
C PRO A 99 -11.37 15.47 13.45
N ALA A 100 -12.00 14.83 14.45
CA ALA A 100 -13.18 15.36 15.12
C ALA A 100 -12.92 16.83 15.48
N GLN A 101 -13.74 17.72 14.92
CA GLN A 101 -13.69 19.15 15.19
C GLN A 101 -14.21 19.44 16.60
#